data_AF-A0AB74D6E0-F1
#
_entry.id   AF-A0AB74D6E0-F1
#
_cell.length_a   1.000
_cell.length_b   1.000
_cell.length_c   1.000
_cell.angle_alpha   90.00
_cell.angle_beta   90.00
_cell.angle_gamma   90.00
#
_symmetry.space_group_name_H-M   'P 1'
#
loop_
_entity.id
_entity.type
_entity.pdbx_description
1 polymer ?
#
loop_
_entity_poly.entity_id
_entity_poly.type
_entity_poly.pdbx_seq_one_letter_code
_entity_poly.pdbx_strand_id
1 'polypeptide(L)'
;MYEALERAADACGPLEQALAAPDAAVRIGTLRQALGETAERVSAATAQAASDFDRDAMQKIYRGLLAAQRIVATLHDANITAA
;
A
#
# COMPACT_ATOMS: atom_id res chain seq x y z
N MET A 1 -5.13 12.18 1.56
CA MET A 1 -3.88 11.38 1.60
C MET A 1 -4.09 9.97 1.03
N TYR A 2 -5.14 9.27 1.45
CA TYR A 2 -5.40 7.87 1.13
C TYR A 2 -6.17 7.63 -0.18
N GLU A 3 -6.44 8.68 -0.96
CA GLU A 3 -7.31 8.61 -2.15
C GLU A 3 -6.76 7.62 -3.21
N ALA A 4 -5.44 7.47 -3.29
CA ALA A 4 -4.81 6.48 -4.17
C ALA A 4 -5.14 5.05 -3.74
N LEU A 5 -5.14 4.79 -2.43
CA LEU A 5 -5.50 3.48 -1.87
C LEU A 5 -6.97 3.18 -1.99
N GLU A 6 -7.84 4.16 -1.74
CA GLU A 6 -9.29 4.02 -1.90
C GLU A 6 -9.63 3.63 -3.35
N ARG A 7 -9.07 4.34 -4.33
CA ARG A 7 -9.26 4.00 -5.76
C ARG A 7 -8.71 2.62 -6.11
N ALA A 8 -7.55 2.25 -5.58
CA ALA A 8 -6.97 0.93 -5.83
C ALA A 8 -7.80 -0.19 -5.19
N ALA A 9 -8.39 0.04 -4.01
CA ALA A 9 -9.29 -0.89 -3.35
C ALA A 9 -10.56 -1.11 -4.18
N ASP A 10 -11.17 -0.04 -4.69
CA ASP A 10 -12.35 -0.12 -5.56
C ASP A 10 -12.05 -0.88 -6.87
N ALA A 11 -10.87 -0.65 -7.46
CA ALA A 11 -10.48 -1.28 -8.72
C ALA A 11 -10.07 -2.75 -8.57
N CYS A 12 -9.35 -3.08 -7.50
CA CYS A 12 -8.75 -4.41 -7.32
C CYS A 12 -9.68 -5.38 -6.57
N GLY A 13 -10.60 -4.86 -5.75
CA GLY A 13 -11.41 -5.66 -4.84
C GLY A 13 -10.61 -6.19 -3.64
N PRO A 14 -11.17 -7.16 -2.89
CA PRO A 14 -10.48 -7.81 -1.78
C PRO A 14 -9.14 -8.42 -2.21
N LEU A 15 -8.14 -8.37 -1.32
CA LEU A 15 -6.77 -8.79 -1.65
C LEU A 15 -6.70 -10.26 -2.10
N GLU A 16 -7.47 -11.14 -1.46
CA GLU A 16 -7.55 -12.56 -1.80
C GLU A 16 -8.06 -12.76 -3.23
N GLN A 17 -9.05 -11.95 -3.65
CA GLN A 17 -9.58 -12.00 -5.02
C GLN A 17 -8.58 -11.44 -6.01
N ALA A 18 -7.89 -10.36 -5.66
CA ALA A 18 -6.84 -9.79 -6.50
C ALA A 18 -5.67 -10.75 -6.71
N LEU A 19 -5.29 -11.54 -5.69
CA LEU A 19 -4.24 -12.56 -5.77
C LEU A 19 -4.64 -13.77 -6.64
N ALA A 20 -5.91 -14.18 -6.58
CA ALA A 20 -6.42 -15.32 -7.34
C ALA A 20 -6.80 -14.99 -8.80
N ALA A 21 -6.82 -13.71 -9.17
CA ALA A 21 -7.26 -13.27 -10.49
C ALA A 21 -6.26 -13.65 -11.61
N PRO A 22 -6.72 -13.91 -12.84
CA PRO A 22 -5.82 -14.16 -13.97
C PRO A 22 -4.86 -13.00 -14.27
N ASP A 23 -5.26 -11.77 -13.92
CA ASP A 23 -4.49 -10.53 -14.04
C ASP A 23 -3.85 -10.09 -12.71
N ALA A 24 -3.60 -11.04 -11.78
CA ALA A 24 -3.09 -10.74 -10.44
C ALA A 24 -1.85 -9.83 -10.44
N ALA A 25 -0.90 -10.04 -11.36
CA ALA A 25 0.30 -9.21 -11.45
C ALA A 25 -0.03 -7.71 -11.64
N VAL A 26 -1.06 -7.39 -12.44
CA VAL A 26 -1.50 -6.02 -12.69
C VAL A 26 -2.21 -5.44 -11.47
N ARG A 27 -3.10 -6.22 -10.84
CA ARG A 27 -3.85 -5.79 -9.64
C ARG A 27 -2.92 -5.55 -8.45
N ILE A 28 -2.00 -6.47 -8.19
CA ILE A 28 -0.99 -6.35 -7.13
C ILE A 28 -0.03 -5.20 -7.43
N GLY A 29 0.38 -5.01 -8.69
CA GLY A 29 1.15 -3.84 -9.11
C GLY A 29 0.44 -2.52 -8.78
N THR A 30 -0.86 -2.44 -9.08
CA THR A 30 -1.69 -1.26 -8.78
C THR A 30 -1.79 -0.98 -7.28
N LEU A 31 -2.03 -2.01 -6.47
CA LEU A 31 -2.08 -1.88 -5.00
C LEU A 31 -0.74 -1.42 -4.43
N ARG A 32 0.37 -1.99 -4.91
CA ARG A 32 1.72 -1.60 -4.49
C ARG A 32 2.01 -0.13 -4.84
N GLN A 33 1.67 0.29 -6.06
CA GLN A 33 1.84 1.69 -6.47
C GLN A 33 1.04 2.63 -5.56
N ALA A 34 -0.23 2.31 -5.28
CA ALA A 34 -1.07 3.13 -4.41
C ALA A 34 -0.54 3.22 -2.96
N LEU A 35 0.02 2.12 -2.43
CA LEU A 35 0.69 2.11 -1.13
C LEU A 35 1.92 3.03 -1.13
N GLY A 36 2.73 2.98 -2.19
CA GLY A 36 3.90 3.85 -2.38
C GLY A 36 3.53 5.33 -2.48
N GLU A 37 2.57 5.68 -3.35
CA GLU A 37 2.10 7.06 -3.50
C GLU A 37 1.53 7.62 -2.19
N THR A 38 0.77 6.80 -1.45
CA THR A 38 0.25 7.22 -0.14
C THR A 38 1.39 7.43 0.85
N ALA A 39 2.41 6.56 0.86
CA ALA A 39 3.58 6.71 1.71
C ALA A 39 4.34 8.01 1.43
N GLU A 40 4.51 8.36 0.15
CA GLU A 40 5.13 9.64 -0.25
C GLU A 40 4.32 10.84 0.25
N ARG A 41 2.99 10.83 0.10
CA ARG A 41 2.12 11.90 0.61
C ARG A 41 2.18 12.02 2.13
N VAL A 42 2.17 10.89 2.84
CA VAL A 42 2.33 10.85 4.30
C VAL A 42 3.68 11.42 4.71
N SER A 43 4.77 11.06 4.01
CA SER A 43 6.10 11.58 4.27
C SER A 43 6.18 13.11 4.06
N ALA A 44 5.61 13.61 2.96
CA ALA A 44 5.54 15.04 2.67
C ALA A 44 4.71 15.82 3.71
N ALA A 45 3.62 15.24 4.21
CA ALA A 45 2.83 15.83 5.29
C ALA A 45 3.55 15.75 6.65
N THR A 46 4.30 14.68 6.91
CA THR A 46 5.13 14.52 8.12
C THR A 46 6.17 15.64 8.21
N ALA A 47 6.76 16.05 7.08
CA ALA A 47 7.71 17.15 7.03
C ALA A 47 7.10 18.49 7.49
N GLN A 48 5.79 18.67 7.27
CA GLN A 48 5.02 19.87 7.59
C GLN A 48 4.30 19.80 8.95
N ALA A 49 4.47 18.70 9.70
CA ALA A 49 3.79 18.50 10.98
C ALA A 49 4.17 19.60 11.99
N ALA A 50 3.15 20.17 12.65
CA ALA A 50 3.30 21.28 13.58
C ALA A 50 3.90 20.87 14.94
N SER A 51 3.83 19.58 15.28
CA SER A 51 4.34 19.04 16.53
C SER A 51 5.13 17.75 16.32
N ASP A 52 6.03 17.44 17.26
CA ASP A 52 6.76 16.18 17.27
C ASP A 52 5.86 14.97 17.54
N PHE A 53 4.77 15.17 18.28
CA PHE A 53 3.75 14.14 18.48
C PHE A 53 3.09 13.74 17.17
N ASP A 54 2.65 14.72 16.37
CA ASP A 54 2.06 14.47 15.05
C ASP A 54 3.09 13.82 14.11
N ARG A 55 4.34 14.29 14.16
CA ARG A 55 5.44 13.73 13.37
C ARG A 55 5.66 12.25 13.67
N ASP A 56 5.69 11.84 14.95
CA ASP A 56 5.84 10.44 15.35
C ASP A 56 4.64 9.58 14.89
N ALA A 57 3.41 10.10 15.05
CA ALA A 57 2.21 9.42 14.57
C ALA A 57 2.24 9.20 13.05
N MET A 58 2.62 10.21 12.27
CA MET A 58 2.72 10.08 10.82
C MET A 58 3.86 9.14 10.38
N GLN A 59 5.00 9.12 11.09
CA GLN A 59 6.08 8.17 10.81
C GLN A 59 5.67 6.71 11.06
N LYS A 60 4.78 6.44 12.03
CA LYS A 60 4.21 5.10 12.23
C LYS A 60 3.35 4.70 11.03
N ILE A 61 2.52 5.60 10.53
CA ILE A 61 1.70 5.37 9.33
C ILE A 61 2.59 5.10 8.11
N TYR A 62 3.60 5.93 7.87
CA TYR A 62 4.55 5.75 6.78
C TYR A 62 5.20 4.36 6.79
N ARG A 63 5.72 3.94 7.96
CA ARG A 63 6.31 2.61 8.14
C ARG A 63 5.28 1.49 7.88
N GLY A 64 4.04 1.67 8.32
CA GLY A 64 2.93 0.75 8.06
C GLY A 64 2.63 0.59 6.56
N LEU A 65 2.63 1.68 5.80
CA LEU A 65 2.42 1.66 4.35
C LEU A 65 3.54 0.90 3.61
N LEU A 66 4.79 1.14 4.00
CA LEU A 66 5.93 0.40 3.43
C LEU A 66 5.89 -1.09 3.80
N ALA A 67 5.51 -1.42 5.03
CA ALA A 67 5.35 -2.80 5.45
C ALA A 67 4.23 -3.50 4.65
N ALA A 68 3.08 -2.85 4.48
CA ALA A 68 1.99 -3.35 3.66
C ALA A 68 2.42 -3.57 2.20
N GLN A 69 3.19 -2.63 1.61
CA GLN A 69 3.68 -2.78 0.24
C GLN A 69 4.57 -4.03 0.08
N ARG A 70 5.41 -4.30 1.08
CA ARG A 70 6.25 -5.51 1.11
C ARG A 70 5.43 -6.78 1.29
N ILE A 71 4.46 -6.78 2.22
CA ILE A 71 3.58 -7.92 2.48
C ILE A 71 2.82 -8.31 1.21
N VAL A 72 2.22 -7.34 0.52
CA VAL A 72 1.49 -7.58 -0.72
C VAL A 72 2.38 -8.19 -1.81
N ALA A 73 3.64 -7.72 -1.94
CA ALA A 73 4.60 -8.32 -2.85
C ALA A 73 4.92 -9.78 -2.49
N THR A 74 5.24 -10.04 -1.21
CA THR A 74 5.54 -11.39 -0.72
C THR A 74 4.37 -12.36 -0.89
N LEU A 75 3.14 -11.90 -0.66
CA LEU A 75 1.94 -12.71 -0.88
C LEU A 75 1.76 -13.08 -2.35
N HIS A 76 2.03 -12.15 -3.27
CA HIS A 76 1.96 -12.42 -4.70
C HIS A 76 3.01 -13.45 -5.14
N ASP A 77 4.26 -13.28 -4.69
CA ASP A 77 5.35 -14.22 -5.00
C ASP A 77 5.06 -15.63 -4.45
N ALA A 78 4.53 -15.71 -3.22
CA ALA A 78 4.12 -16.97 -2.61
C ALA A 78 2.96 -17.63 -3.37
N ASN A 79 1.98 -16.83 -3.84
CA ASN A 79 0.85 -17.33 -4.61
C ASN A 79 1.27 -17.87 -5.99
N ILE A 80 2.25 -17.23 -6.65
CA ILE A 80 2.83 -17.75 -7.90
C ILE A 80 3.56 -19.08 -7.66
N THR A 81 4.27 -19.21 -6.55
CA THR A 81 5.03 -20.43 -6.23
C THR A 81 4.12 -21.61 -5.88
N ALA A 82 2.93 -21.34 -5.34
CA ALA A 82 1.96 -22.34 -4.94
C ALA A 82 1.03 -22.82 -6.08
N ALA A 83 0.94 -22.05 -7.17
CA ALA A 83 0.12 -22.34 -8.35
C ALA A 83 0.86 -23.24 -9.36
#